data_AF-A0A926TL42-F1
#
_entry.id   AF-A0A926TL42-F1
#
_cell.length_a   1.000
_cell.length_b   1.000
_cell.length_c   1.000
_cell.angle_alpha   90.00
_cell.angle_beta   90.00
_cell.angle_gamma   90.00
#
_symmetry.space_group_name_H-M   'P 1'
#
loop_
_entity.id
_entity.type
_entity.pdbx_description
1 polymer ?
#
loop_
_entity_poly.entity_id
_entity_poly.type
_entity_poly.pdbx_seq_one_letter_code
_entity_poly.pdbx_strand_id
1 'polypeptide(L)'
;MLQHAAAPFVKRFSTRRWKQLPGWVGHPKTLVLVATSLIGGCGVSLLSSCSTQPNKVTLSSGIAGGFYARLGEQVRQAATTTVDLTVQNLESKGSAQNLQRLLDRQVDFALVQLDLAQKPMEQGKIQAVALLSNESVHVIARKDAGFRTFADLQGKRVAIGAPGSGIRFTANQLIQANGLKLQADDSGFDAAFQKLQRRQVEALLYVGSVGASQRLRQQLATTPNVTILPLQPELINHLMAQAPGSYQPATLPLGIYTARPPIPERDVTTLSTATVLVTRPDVSQQTVGLVTWAIVDTARTYSPFYPDLQNGEEATLLRKGLFYIHPAAQTVFEQGDPRAALIRYWENNGDLQAGVFLVGTSSLVGFLFQRWRQARSLKLVTTTTNRINELQTLLAADPEQALRDIEALRQEHRLRFIDGAITSDMYEQLQQKTQTFAEQCRNLLEKQRKQFVMDTLLLLDEWQAMLQTDPATAMQKLSQIKQQYREMLLANQVDLEAYVELMELTLMSVMTLVPQGTHARNNSTPPRRDH
;
A
#
# COMPACT_ATOMS: atom_id res chain seq x y z
N MET A 1 -27.95 -51.43 -13.09
CA MET A 1 -29.01 -52.27 -12.51
C MET A 1 -29.60 -51.54 -11.32
N LEU A 2 -30.93 -51.62 -11.20
CA LEU A 2 -31.81 -50.75 -10.44
C LEU A 2 -31.84 -51.02 -8.92
N GLN A 3 -32.06 -49.94 -8.17
CA GLN A 3 -33.08 -49.74 -7.11
C GLN A 3 -33.08 -50.49 -5.74
N HIS A 4 -33.26 -49.63 -4.71
CA HIS A 4 -34.15 -49.76 -3.53
C HIS A 4 -33.67 -50.67 -2.37
N ALA A 5 -33.91 -50.37 -1.07
CA ALA A 5 -34.97 -49.58 -0.44
C ALA A 5 -34.57 -49.06 0.96
N ALA A 6 -35.29 -48.04 1.43
CA ALA A 6 -35.23 -47.47 2.78
C ALA A 6 -36.35 -48.00 3.70
N ALA A 7 -35.99 -48.28 4.97
CA ALA A 7 -36.77 -48.22 6.24
C ALA A 7 -38.11 -49.00 6.37
N PRO A 8 -38.82 -49.04 7.54
CA PRO A 8 -38.47 -48.74 8.95
C PRO A 8 -38.91 -49.85 9.95
N PHE A 9 -38.42 -49.86 11.21
CA PHE A 9 -39.22 -50.41 12.33
C PHE A 9 -38.83 -49.84 13.70
N VAL A 10 -39.69 -48.98 14.23
CA VAL A 10 -39.75 -48.58 15.64
C VAL A 10 -40.81 -49.47 16.31
N LYS A 11 -40.43 -50.28 17.31
CA LYS A 11 -41.23 -50.52 18.52
C LYS A 11 -40.56 -51.44 19.56
N ARG A 12 -40.48 -50.91 20.78
CA ARG A 12 -40.88 -51.53 22.06
C ARG A 12 -39.92 -52.55 22.74
N PHE A 13 -39.18 -52.09 23.74
CA PHE A 13 -38.80 -52.84 24.95
C PHE A 13 -38.84 -51.85 26.12
N SER A 14 -39.96 -51.75 26.83
CA SER A 14 -40.33 -52.49 28.05
C SER A 14 -39.31 -52.35 29.19
N THR A 15 -39.79 -51.67 30.22
CA THR A 15 -39.16 -51.45 31.52
C THR A 15 -39.18 -52.73 32.35
N ARG A 16 -38.02 -53.19 32.84
CA ARG A 16 -37.78 -53.59 34.25
C ARG A 16 -36.47 -54.35 34.45
N ARG A 17 -35.86 -54.02 35.60
CA ARG A 17 -34.91 -54.79 36.43
C ARG A 17 -33.44 -54.85 35.96
N TRP A 18 -32.72 -53.78 36.30
CA TRP A 18 -31.33 -53.90 36.75
C TRP A 18 -31.30 -53.76 38.27
N LYS A 19 -31.05 -54.88 38.96
CA LYS A 19 -30.55 -54.91 40.34
C LYS A 19 -29.27 -55.75 40.32
N GLN A 20 -28.25 -55.20 40.99
CA GLN A 20 -26.99 -55.82 41.41
C GLN A 20 -25.78 -55.72 40.47
N LEU A 21 -25.02 -54.64 40.61
CA LEU A 21 -23.54 -54.64 40.62
C LEU A 21 -23.05 -53.67 41.71
N PRO A 22 -21.89 -53.91 42.36
CA PRO A 22 -21.53 -53.29 43.63
C PRO A 22 -20.69 -52.01 43.48
N GLY A 23 -21.10 -50.99 44.25
CA GLY A 23 -20.27 -49.98 44.91
C GLY A 23 -18.98 -49.47 44.25
N TRP A 24 -19.10 -48.55 43.29
CA TRP A 24 -18.10 -47.49 43.05
C TRP A 24 -18.84 -46.15 42.99
N VAL A 25 -19.07 -45.56 44.16
CA VAL A 25 -19.50 -44.16 44.30
C VAL A 25 -18.34 -43.40 44.92
N GLY A 26 -17.71 -42.53 44.12
CA GLY A 26 -16.82 -41.47 44.60
C GLY A 26 -15.78 -41.10 43.54
N HIS A 27 -15.72 -39.90 42.98
CA HIS A 27 -16.53 -38.69 43.04
C HIS A 27 -16.38 -38.01 41.65
N PRO A 28 -17.31 -37.17 41.17
CA PRO A 28 -17.13 -36.42 39.91
C PRO A 28 -15.91 -35.49 39.90
N LYS A 29 -15.30 -35.21 41.07
CA LYS A 29 -14.11 -34.37 41.21
C LYS A 29 -12.81 -35.06 40.77
N THR A 30 -12.69 -36.39 40.87
CA THR A 30 -11.46 -37.11 40.50
C THR A 30 -11.32 -37.32 38.99
N LEU A 31 -12.43 -37.48 38.27
CA LEU A 31 -12.43 -37.53 36.80
C LEU A 31 -12.12 -36.16 36.16
N VAL A 32 -12.57 -35.06 36.79
CA VAL A 32 -12.24 -33.69 36.36
C VAL A 32 -10.77 -33.34 36.62
N LEU A 33 -10.17 -33.84 37.72
CA LEU A 33 -8.74 -33.64 38.05
C LEU A 33 -7.79 -34.40 37.10
N VAL A 34 -8.17 -35.59 36.65
CA VAL A 34 -7.38 -36.34 35.66
C VAL A 34 -7.50 -35.75 34.25
N ALA A 35 -8.69 -35.26 33.87
CA ALA A 35 -8.89 -34.56 32.59
C ALA A 35 -8.19 -33.19 32.54
N THR A 36 -8.17 -32.43 33.63
CA THR A 36 -7.42 -31.16 33.71
C THR A 36 -5.91 -31.34 33.70
N SER A 37 -5.40 -32.45 34.23
CA SER A 37 -3.96 -32.78 34.19
C SER A 37 -3.48 -33.17 32.78
N LEU A 38 -4.31 -33.88 32.01
CA LEU A 38 -4.01 -34.27 30.62
C LEU A 38 -4.13 -33.09 29.63
N ILE A 39 -5.07 -32.15 29.86
CA ILE A 39 -5.21 -30.94 29.05
C ILE A 39 -4.13 -29.89 29.43
N GLY A 40 -3.75 -29.81 30.71
CA GLY A 40 -2.65 -28.96 31.18
C GLY A 40 -1.26 -29.40 30.70
N GLY A 41 -1.01 -30.72 30.62
CA GLY A 41 0.27 -31.27 30.14
C GLY A 41 0.49 -31.16 28.63
N CYS A 42 -0.57 -31.34 27.83
CA CYS A 42 -0.48 -31.18 26.36
C CYS A 42 -0.44 -29.70 25.93
N GLY A 43 -1.06 -28.78 26.67
CA GLY A 43 -1.06 -27.35 26.35
C GLY A 43 0.31 -26.67 26.51
N VAL A 44 1.13 -27.13 27.46
CA VAL A 44 2.47 -26.55 27.72
C VAL A 44 3.54 -27.10 26.75
N SER A 45 3.31 -28.30 26.20
CA SER A 45 4.24 -28.95 25.27
C SER A 45 4.25 -28.30 23.87
N LEU A 46 3.19 -27.57 23.50
CA LEU A 46 3.07 -26.87 22.21
C LEU A 46 3.72 -25.48 22.19
N LEU A 47 4.11 -24.94 23.34
CA LEU A 47 4.80 -23.63 23.43
C LEU A 47 6.33 -23.72 23.34
N SER A 48 6.88 -24.93 23.23
CA SER A 48 8.34 -25.16 23.25
C SER A 48 8.97 -25.36 21.87
N SER A 49 8.22 -25.19 20.77
CA SER A 49 8.85 -25.01 19.45
C SER A 49 9.20 -23.54 19.25
N CYS A 50 10.08 -23.03 20.12
CA CYS A 50 10.83 -21.82 19.80
C CYS A 50 11.77 -22.22 18.66
N SER A 51 11.32 -22.08 17.40
CA SER A 51 12.23 -22.16 16.28
C SER A 51 13.28 -21.09 16.54
N THR A 52 14.53 -21.51 16.74
CA THR A 52 15.64 -20.58 16.86
C THR A 52 15.65 -19.76 15.59
N GLN A 53 15.24 -18.51 15.71
CA GLN A 53 15.25 -17.55 14.61
C GLN A 53 16.69 -17.57 14.06
N PRO A 54 16.88 -17.76 12.74
CA PRO A 54 18.22 -17.75 12.19
C PRO A 54 18.75 -16.33 12.39
N ASN A 55 19.82 -16.19 13.19
CA ASN A 55 20.39 -14.88 13.48
C ASN A 55 21.31 -14.39 12.35
N LYS A 56 21.62 -15.25 11.37
CA LYS A 56 22.53 -14.93 10.28
C LYS A 56 22.16 -15.64 8.97
N VAL A 57 22.23 -14.90 7.87
CA VAL A 57 22.11 -15.40 6.49
C VAL A 57 23.21 -14.81 5.62
N THR A 58 23.41 -15.38 4.43
CA THR A 58 24.40 -14.95 3.46
C THR A 58 23.74 -14.48 2.16
N LEU A 59 24.27 -13.40 1.58
CA LEU A 59 23.80 -12.79 0.34
C LEU A 59 24.98 -12.61 -0.61
N SER A 60 24.91 -13.11 -1.85
CA SER A 60 25.88 -12.78 -2.89
C SER A 60 25.38 -11.60 -3.74
N SER A 61 26.16 -10.52 -3.82
CA SER A 61 25.75 -9.27 -4.47
C SER A 61 26.61 -8.85 -5.64
N GLY A 62 27.59 -7.97 -5.50
CA GLY A 62 28.39 -7.50 -6.63
C GLY A 62 29.71 -6.90 -6.20
N ILE A 63 30.42 -6.30 -7.16
CA ILE A 63 31.71 -5.67 -6.91
C ILE A 63 31.57 -4.52 -5.90
N ALA A 64 32.59 -4.32 -5.07
CA ALA A 64 32.67 -3.20 -4.14
C ALA A 64 32.26 -1.86 -4.79
N GLY A 65 31.38 -1.10 -4.13
CA GLY A 65 30.87 0.17 -4.64
C GLY A 65 29.96 0.08 -5.88
N GLY A 66 29.75 -1.12 -6.43
CA GLY A 66 28.82 -1.38 -7.53
C GLY A 66 27.35 -1.30 -7.10
N PHE A 67 26.45 -1.34 -8.08
CA PHE A 67 25.00 -1.26 -7.84
C PHE A 67 24.50 -2.39 -6.93
N TYR A 68 24.83 -3.65 -7.24
CA TYR A 68 24.40 -4.79 -6.42
C TYR A 68 25.00 -4.77 -5.01
N ALA A 69 26.26 -4.33 -4.84
CA ALA A 69 26.84 -4.21 -3.50
C ALA A 69 26.06 -3.22 -2.63
N ARG A 70 25.62 -2.09 -3.20
CA ARG A 70 24.77 -1.11 -2.50
C ARG A 70 23.38 -1.67 -2.19
N LEU A 71 22.74 -2.36 -3.15
CA LEU A 71 21.46 -3.04 -2.90
C LEU A 71 21.59 -4.10 -1.80
N GLY A 72 22.66 -4.89 -1.81
CA GLY A 72 22.90 -5.91 -0.80
C GLY A 72 23.14 -5.31 0.59
N GLU A 73 23.82 -4.17 0.66
CA GLU A 73 24.00 -3.42 1.90
C GLU A 73 22.68 -2.84 2.43
N GLN A 74 21.79 -2.40 1.53
CA GLN A 74 20.44 -1.97 1.89
C GLN A 74 19.60 -3.13 2.44
N VAL A 75 19.58 -4.27 1.77
CA VAL A 75 18.92 -5.49 2.28
C VAL A 75 19.46 -5.86 3.66
N ARG A 76 20.78 -5.75 3.87
CA ARG A 76 21.41 -5.98 5.17
C ARG A 76 20.92 -5.00 6.23
N GLN A 77 20.89 -3.71 5.92
CA GLN A 77 20.45 -2.68 6.87
C GLN A 77 18.99 -2.91 7.25
N ALA A 78 18.09 -3.12 6.29
CA ALA A 78 16.69 -3.43 6.56
C ALA A 78 16.50 -4.68 7.42
N ALA A 79 17.20 -5.77 7.09
CA ALA A 79 17.12 -7.00 7.86
C ALA A 79 17.56 -6.79 9.31
N THR A 80 18.61 -5.98 9.51
CA THR A 80 19.11 -5.66 10.85
C THR A 80 18.11 -4.78 11.62
N THR A 81 17.54 -3.75 10.99
CA THR A 81 16.69 -2.77 11.68
C THR A 81 15.27 -3.25 11.93
N THR A 82 14.70 -4.04 11.02
CA THR A 82 13.27 -4.41 11.07
C THR A 82 13.04 -5.76 11.77
N VAL A 83 13.97 -6.71 11.61
CA VAL A 83 13.78 -8.12 12.02
C VAL A 83 14.94 -8.73 12.82
N ASP A 84 15.95 -7.93 13.19
CA ASP A 84 17.14 -8.37 13.94
C ASP A 84 17.87 -9.57 13.27
N LEU A 85 17.97 -9.53 11.94
CA LEU A 85 18.62 -10.57 11.14
C LEU A 85 19.95 -10.07 10.57
N THR A 86 21.05 -10.77 10.88
CA THR A 86 22.36 -10.44 10.30
C THR A 86 22.44 -10.96 8.86
N VAL A 87 22.57 -10.07 7.88
CA VAL A 87 22.87 -10.46 6.49
C VAL A 87 24.36 -10.26 6.21
N GLN A 88 25.08 -11.33 5.95
CA GLN A 88 26.45 -11.27 5.46
C GLN A 88 26.44 -11.06 3.94
N ASN A 89 26.62 -9.81 3.52
CA ASN A 89 26.73 -9.45 2.10
C ASN A 89 28.14 -9.78 1.56
N LEU A 90 28.20 -10.67 0.57
CA LEU A 90 29.42 -11.15 -0.07
C LEU A 90 29.59 -10.50 -1.44
N GLU A 91 30.76 -9.89 -1.65
CA GLU A 91 31.12 -9.34 -2.94
C GLU A 91 31.28 -10.44 -4.00
N SER A 92 30.96 -10.07 -5.24
CA SER A 92 31.03 -10.98 -6.39
C SER A 92 31.39 -10.24 -7.68
N LYS A 93 31.59 -11.01 -8.75
CA LYS A 93 31.81 -10.52 -10.12
C LYS A 93 30.51 -10.18 -10.85
N GLY A 94 29.34 -10.39 -10.24
CA GLY A 94 28.01 -10.12 -10.80
C GLY A 94 27.11 -11.35 -10.88
N SER A 95 26.01 -11.22 -11.63
CA SER A 95 24.85 -12.12 -11.63
C SER A 95 25.19 -13.59 -11.86
N ALA A 96 26.09 -13.94 -12.79
CA ALA A 96 26.40 -15.34 -13.04
C ALA A 96 27.13 -16.00 -11.85
N GLN A 97 28.06 -15.29 -11.22
CA GLN A 97 28.72 -15.80 -10.02
C GLN A 97 27.76 -15.90 -8.84
N ASN A 98 26.84 -14.94 -8.68
CA ASN A 98 25.83 -14.98 -7.63
C ASN A 98 24.91 -16.18 -7.78
N LEU A 99 24.39 -16.39 -8.99
CA LEU A 99 23.55 -17.55 -9.30
C LEU A 99 24.30 -18.84 -9.03
N GLN A 100 25.56 -18.96 -9.50
CA GLN A 100 26.36 -20.14 -9.29
C GLN A 100 26.58 -20.43 -7.79
N ARG A 101 26.96 -19.41 -7.00
CA ARG A 101 27.11 -19.55 -5.54
C ARG A 101 25.81 -19.98 -4.86
N LEU A 102 24.66 -19.47 -5.31
CA LEU A 102 23.37 -19.84 -4.77
C LEU A 102 23.05 -21.32 -5.07
N LEU A 103 23.27 -21.75 -6.32
CA LEU A 103 23.06 -23.14 -6.76
C LEU A 103 24.02 -24.11 -6.06
N ASP A 104 25.26 -23.69 -5.82
CA ASP A 104 26.29 -24.46 -5.10
C ASP A 104 26.11 -24.43 -3.57
N ARG A 105 25.03 -23.83 -3.07
CA ARG A 105 24.71 -23.71 -1.63
C ARG A 105 25.77 -22.95 -0.81
N GLN A 106 26.51 -22.06 -1.44
CA GLN A 106 27.52 -21.21 -0.77
C GLN A 106 26.91 -19.95 -0.16
N VAL A 107 25.74 -19.52 -0.64
CA VAL A 107 24.99 -18.37 -0.10
C VAL A 107 23.51 -18.67 -0.02
N ASP A 108 22.75 -18.06 0.88
CA ASP A 108 21.30 -18.27 1.04
C ASP A 108 20.47 -17.45 0.03
N PHE A 109 20.97 -16.27 -0.30
CA PHE A 109 20.34 -15.34 -1.22
C PHE A 109 21.33 -14.83 -2.26
N ALA A 110 20.82 -14.43 -3.41
CA ALA A 110 21.63 -13.81 -4.46
C ALA A 110 20.87 -12.70 -5.18
N LEU A 111 21.57 -11.62 -5.52
CA LEU A 111 21.08 -10.61 -6.47
C LEU A 111 21.45 -11.05 -7.88
N VAL A 112 20.47 -11.15 -8.77
CA VAL A 112 20.67 -11.56 -10.16
C VAL A 112 19.79 -10.74 -11.09
N GLN A 113 20.13 -10.72 -12.36
CA GLN A 113 19.22 -10.22 -13.39
C GLN A 113 18.18 -11.30 -13.70
N LEU A 114 16.94 -10.87 -13.94
CA LEU A 114 15.81 -11.75 -14.14
C LEU A 114 15.97 -12.59 -15.42
N ASP A 115 16.51 -12.00 -16.48
CA ASP A 115 16.84 -12.69 -17.73
C ASP A 115 17.78 -13.89 -17.54
N LEU A 116 18.80 -13.74 -16.69
CA LEU A 116 19.75 -14.81 -16.35
C LEU A 116 19.12 -15.84 -15.40
N ALA A 117 18.21 -15.41 -14.52
CA ALA A 117 17.58 -16.25 -13.50
C ALA A 117 16.40 -17.08 -14.01
N GLN A 118 15.79 -16.69 -15.13
CA GLN A 118 14.55 -17.29 -15.66
C GLN A 118 14.65 -18.81 -15.81
N LYS A 119 15.65 -19.30 -16.53
CA LYS A 119 15.78 -20.74 -16.79
C LYS A 119 15.96 -21.56 -15.50
N PRO A 120 16.82 -21.19 -14.54
CA PRO A 120 16.84 -21.83 -13.22
C PRO A 120 15.51 -21.77 -12.44
N MET A 121 14.75 -20.67 -12.55
CA MET A 121 13.43 -20.55 -11.92
C MET A 121 12.41 -21.51 -12.54
N GLU A 122 12.35 -21.61 -13.87
CA GLU A 122 11.50 -22.56 -14.61
C GLU A 122 11.81 -24.01 -14.25
N GLN A 123 13.07 -24.30 -13.96
CA GLN A 123 13.52 -25.62 -13.49
C GLN A 123 13.24 -25.87 -12.00
N GLY A 124 12.66 -24.90 -11.28
CA GLY A 124 12.38 -25.00 -9.85
C GLY A 124 13.63 -25.02 -8.96
N LYS A 125 14.81 -24.65 -9.49
CA LYS A 125 16.07 -24.67 -8.73
C LYS A 125 16.22 -23.48 -7.79
N ILE A 126 15.59 -22.36 -8.14
CA ILE A 126 15.57 -21.13 -7.38
C ILE A 126 14.17 -20.52 -7.44
N GLN A 127 13.87 -19.62 -6.51
CA GLN A 127 12.61 -18.89 -6.44
C GLN A 127 12.86 -17.40 -6.22
N ALA A 128 11.99 -16.56 -6.76
CA ALA A 128 12.06 -15.11 -6.55
C ALA A 128 11.58 -14.74 -5.14
N VAL A 129 12.28 -13.81 -4.51
CA VAL A 129 11.90 -13.23 -3.21
C VAL A 129 11.29 -11.84 -3.40
N ALA A 130 11.93 -10.99 -4.21
CA ALA A 130 11.46 -9.64 -4.52
C ALA A 130 12.10 -9.11 -5.81
N LEU A 131 11.35 -8.36 -6.61
CA LEU A 131 11.87 -7.53 -7.70
C LEU A 131 12.33 -6.20 -7.09
N LEU A 132 13.61 -5.85 -7.22
CA LEU A 132 14.18 -4.70 -6.50
C LEU A 132 14.39 -3.46 -7.37
N SER A 133 14.78 -3.64 -8.63
CA SER A 133 15.00 -2.52 -9.54
C SER A 133 14.93 -2.93 -11.00
N ASN A 134 14.70 -1.96 -11.89
CA ASN A 134 14.82 -2.16 -13.34
C ASN A 134 16.20 -1.71 -13.82
N GLU A 135 16.79 -2.50 -14.69
CA GLU A 135 18.06 -2.24 -15.34
C GLU A 135 17.83 -2.14 -16.86
N SER A 136 18.07 -0.97 -17.42
CA SER A 136 17.92 -0.72 -18.85
C SER A 136 19.24 -0.90 -19.57
N VAL A 137 19.17 -1.31 -20.83
CA VAL A 137 20.33 -1.45 -21.71
C VAL A 137 20.75 -0.08 -22.26
N HIS A 138 22.04 0.19 -22.22
CA HIS A 138 22.67 1.36 -22.85
C HIS A 138 23.70 0.86 -23.85
N VAL A 139 23.46 1.09 -25.13
CA VAL A 139 24.45 0.87 -26.20
C VAL A 139 25.16 2.20 -26.43
N ILE A 140 26.32 2.39 -25.80
CA ILE A 140 27.06 3.65 -25.83
C ILE A 140 28.12 3.55 -26.91
N ALA A 141 28.04 4.43 -27.91
CA ALA A 141 28.94 4.42 -29.07
C ALA A 141 29.63 5.77 -29.24
N ARG A 142 30.74 5.79 -29.98
CA ARG A 142 31.40 7.05 -30.35
C ARG A 142 30.51 7.81 -31.34
N LYS A 143 30.28 9.11 -31.09
CA LYS A 143 29.43 9.95 -31.95
C LYS A 143 30.06 10.16 -33.33
N ASP A 144 31.39 10.22 -33.41
CA ASP A 144 32.14 10.40 -34.66
C ASP A 144 32.15 9.17 -35.57
N ALA A 145 31.76 7.99 -35.05
CA ALA A 145 31.67 6.77 -35.85
C ALA A 145 30.38 6.68 -36.69
N GLY A 146 29.41 7.58 -36.46
CA GLY A 146 28.22 7.70 -37.30
C GLY A 146 27.18 6.58 -37.16
N PHE A 147 27.33 5.69 -36.19
CA PHE A 147 26.35 4.62 -35.92
C PHE A 147 25.00 5.21 -35.49
N ARG A 148 23.91 4.62 -36.00
CA ARG A 148 22.52 5.04 -35.76
C ARG A 148 21.68 3.93 -35.16
N THR A 149 22.04 2.68 -35.40
CA THR A 149 21.30 1.49 -34.95
C THR A 149 22.23 0.49 -34.30
N PHE A 150 21.66 -0.44 -33.51
CA PHE A 150 22.43 -1.55 -32.95
C PHE A 150 23.00 -2.46 -34.06
N ALA A 151 22.30 -2.59 -35.18
CA ALA A 151 22.74 -3.39 -36.33
C ALA A 151 24.01 -2.83 -37.01
N ASP A 152 24.25 -1.52 -36.93
CA ASP A 152 25.45 -0.89 -37.52
C ASP A 152 26.76 -1.36 -36.85
N LEU A 153 26.66 -2.01 -35.68
CA LEU A 153 27.81 -2.58 -34.98
C LEU A 153 28.31 -3.90 -35.59
N GLN A 154 27.70 -4.40 -36.66
CA GLN A 154 28.13 -5.63 -37.33
C GLN A 154 29.64 -5.62 -37.64
N GLY A 155 30.34 -6.67 -37.19
CA GLY A 155 31.78 -6.85 -37.36
C GLY A 155 32.67 -5.91 -36.54
N LYS A 156 32.08 -4.99 -35.76
CA LYS A 156 32.83 -4.01 -34.94
C LYS A 156 33.30 -4.62 -33.63
N ARG A 157 34.31 -3.97 -33.04
CA ARG A 157 34.81 -4.31 -31.70
C ARG A 157 34.00 -3.59 -30.64
N VAL A 158 33.32 -4.35 -29.79
CA VAL A 158 32.36 -3.81 -28.82
C VAL A 158 32.67 -4.39 -27.44
N ALA A 159 32.76 -3.54 -26.43
CA ALA A 159 32.90 -4.00 -25.04
C ALA A 159 31.54 -4.47 -24.53
N ILE A 160 31.39 -5.77 -24.31
CA ILE A 160 30.11 -6.38 -23.95
C ILE A 160 30.09 -6.86 -22.48
N GLY A 161 30.91 -6.24 -21.64
CA GLY A 161 30.98 -6.49 -20.20
C GLY A 161 31.89 -7.66 -19.80
N ALA A 162 32.35 -7.71 -18.56
CA ALA A 162 33.27 -8.74 -18.11
C ALA A 162 32.65 -10.16 -18.14
N PRO A 163 33.45 -11.22 -18.34
CA PRO A 163 32.96 -12.60 -18.25
C PRO A 163 32.25 -12.87 -16.92
N GLY A 164 31.06 -13.48 -16.99
CA GLY A 164 30.21 -13.76 -15.83
C GLY A 164 29.42 -12.57 -15.27
N SER A 165 29.54 -11.37 -15.85
CA SER A 165 28.69 -10.23 -15.50
C SER A 165 27.29 -10.37 -16.10
N GLY A 166 26.32 -9.72 -15.48
CA GLY A 166 24.98 -9.60 -16.03
C GLY A 166 24.96 -8.90 -17.40
N ILE A 167 25.74 -7.82 -17.54
CA ILE A 167 25.94 -7.09 -18.81
C ILE A 167 26.32 -8.04 -19.94
N ARG A 168 27.24 -8.99 -19.69
CA ARG A 168 27.65 -10.01 -20.67
C ARG A 168 26.50 -10.90 -21.08
N PHE A 169 25.67 -11.33 -20.13
CA PHE A 169 24.53 -12.17 -20.42
C PHE A 169 23.51 -11.44 -21.31
N THR A 170 23.01 -10.28 -20.89
CA THR A 170 22.05 -9.49 -21.66
C THR A 170 22.61 -9.08 -23.02
N ALA A 171 23.90 -8.72 -23.11
CA ALA A 171 24.56 -8.42 -24.38
C ALA A 171 24.55 -9.60 -25.34
N ASN A 172 24.87 -10.81 -24.86
CA ASN A 172 24.83 -12.01 -25.68
C ASN A 172 23.42 -12.31 -26.19
N GLN A 173 22.39 -12.11 -25.35
CA GLN A 173 20.99 -12.27 -25.77
C GLN A 173 20.64 -11.29 -26.90
N LEU A 174 21.02 -10.01 -26.79
CA LEU A 174 20.82 -9.01 -27.85
C LEU A 174 21.56 -9.36 -29.15
N ILE A 175 22.82 -9.77 -29.05
CA ILE A 175 23.65 -10.13 -30.21
C ILE A 175 23.05 -11.34 -30.93
N GLN A 176 22.67 -12.38 -30.18
CA GLN A 176 22.08 -13.60 -30.72
C GLN A 176 20.71 -13.32 -31.35
N ALA A 177 19.84 -12.59 -30.67
CA ALA A 177 18.50 -12.21 -31.13
C ALA A 177 18.53 -11.40 -32.43
N ASN A 178 19.55 -10.55 -32.60
CA ASN A 178 19.72 -9.73 -33.80
C ASN A 178 20.59 -10.41 -34.89
N GLY A 179 21.09 -11.63 -34.66
CA GLY A 179 21.98 -12.34 -35.59
C GLY A 179 23.32 -11.64 -35.85
N LEU A 180 23.76 -10.76 -34.94
CA LEU A 180 24.98 -9.98 -35.12
C LEU A 180 26.24 -10.82 -34.84
N LYS A 181 27.32 -10.48 -35.54
CA LYS A 181 28.66 -10.99 -35.26
C LYS A 181 29.56 -9.83 -34.85
N LEU A 182 29.90 -9.76 -33.57
CA LEU A 182 30.75 -8.72 -33.00
C LEU A 182 32.13 -9.28 -32.62
N GLN A 183 33.16 -8.44 -32.65
CA GLN A 183 34.41 -8.74 -31.96
C GLN A 183 34.25 -8.34 -30.49
N ALA A 184 33.98 -9.32 -29.62
CA ALA A 184 33.75 -9.07 -28.21
C ALA A 184 35.01 -8.56 -27.50
N ASP A 185 34.86 -7.50 -26.72
CA ASP A 185 35.84 -7.04 -25.75
C ASP A 185 35.31 -7.26 -24.32
N ASP A 186 36.16 -7.86 -23.48
CA ASP A 186 35.81 -8.37 -22.15
C ASP A 186 36.02 -7.35 -21.02
N SER A 187 36.19 -6.08 -21.37
CA SER A 187 36.42 -5.03 -20.37
C SER A 187 35.21 -4.83 -19.47
N GLY A 188 35.48 -4.72 -18.17
CA GLY A 188 34.53 -4.18 -17.21
C GLY A 188 34.28 -2.68 -17.46
N PHE A 189 33.34 -2.12 -16.71
CA PHE A 189 32.79 -0.79 -16.94
C PHE A 189 33.82 0.33 -17.15
N ASP A 190 34.74 0.59 -16.20
CA ASP A 190 35.70 1.70 -16.36
C ASP A 190 36.70 1.46 -17.50
N ALA A 191 37.19 0.22 -17.62
CA ALA A 191 38.12 -0.15 -18.69
C ALA A 191 37.45 -0.02 -20.08
N ALA A 192 36.17 -0.34 -20.20
CA ALA A 192 35.41 -0.17 -21.43
C ALA A 192 35.31 1.31 -21.86
N PHE A 193 35.04 2.23 -20.92
CA PHE A 193 35.06 3.67 -21.19
C PHE A 193 36.45 4.18 -21.60
N GLN A 194 37.50 3.74 -20.90
CA GLN A 194 38.89 4.09 -21.28
C GLN A 194 39.23 3.59 -22.69
N LYS A 195 38.83 2.37 -23.03
CA LYS A 195 39.02 1.82 -24.39
C LYS A 195 38.21 2.56 -25.43
N LEU A 196 36.98 2.98 -25.12
CA LEU A 196 36.14 3.78 -26.00
C LEU A 196 36.80 5.14 -26.31
N GLN A 197 37.32 5.83 -25.28
CA GLN A 197 38.07 7.08 -25.41
C GLN A 197 39.33 6.90 -26.27
N ARG A 198 40.04 5.78 -26.10
CA ARG A 198 41.25 5.42 -26.87
C ARG A 198 40.94 4.83 -28.25
N ARG A 199 39.67 4.78 -28.67
CA ARG A 199 39.22 4.20 -29.95
C ARG A 199 39.64 2.74 -30.14
N GLN A 200 39.81 2.00 -29.05
CA GLN A 200 40.13 0.58 -29.05
C GLN A 200 38.87 -0.30 -29.16
N VAL A 201 37.71 0.28 -28.85
CA VAL A 201 36.37 -0.28 -29.10
C VAL A 201 35.50 0.80 -29.73
N GLU A 202 34.52 0.38 -30.52
CA GLU A 202 33.59 1.25 -31.23
C GLU A 202 32.34 1.61 -30.40
N ALA A 203 31.94 0.68 -29.54
CA ALA A 203 30.84 0.84 -28.61
C ALA A 203 31.09 0.00 -27.35
N LEU A 204 30.31 0.29 -26.31
CA LEU A 204 30.21 -0.52 -25.11
C LEU A 204 28.75 -0.71 -24.72
N LEU A 205 28.45 -1.85 -24.10
CA LEU A 205 27.16 -2.11 -23.48
C LEU A 205 27.26 -1.89 -21.98
N TYR A 206 26.24 -1.26 -21.44
CA TYR A 206 25.99 -1.17 -20.02
C TYR A 206 24.54 -1.57 -19.75
N VAL A 207 24.29 -2.16 -18.59
CA VAL A 207 22.94 -2.53 -18.14
C VAL A 207 22.82 -2.05 -16.70
N GLY A 208 21.83 -1.18 -16.45
CA GLY A 208 21.64 -0.63 -15.11
C GLY A 208 20.52 0.39 -15.01
N SER A 209 20.23 0.82 -13.79
CA SER A 209 19.12 1.74 -13.51
C SER A 209 19.29 3.11 -14.19
N VAL A 210 18.18 3.59 -14.79
CA VAL A 210 18.10 4.86 -15.51
C VAL A 210 18.22 6.03 -14.54
N GLY A 211 19.14 6.96 -14.80
CA GLY A 211 19.35 8.17 -13.98
C GLY A 211 19.98 7.94 -12.59
N ALA A 212 19.75 6.80 -11.95
CA ALA A 212 20.26 6.52 -10.60
C ALA A 212 21.78 6.28 -10.56
N SER A 213 22.40 5.82 -11.64
CA SER A 213 23.84 5.53 -11.67
C SER A 213 24.69 6.80 -11.75
N GLN A 214 25.18 7.27 -10.60
CA GLN A 214 26.15 8.39 -10.52
C GLN A 214 27.44 8.08 -11.29
N ARG A 215 27.90 6.81 -11.25
CA ARG A 215 29.11 6.36 -11.97
C ARG A 215 28.93 6.47 -13.48
N LEU A 216 27.76 6.09 -14.02
CA LEU A 216 27.45 6.29 -15.43
C LEU A 216 27.37 7.77 -15.79
N ARG A 217 26.71 8.60 -14.96
CA ARG A 217 26.66 10.05 -15.16
C ARG A 217 28.06 10.66 -15.24
N GLN A 218 28.96 10.28 -14.33
CA GLN A 218 30.35 10.75 -14.33
C GLN A 218 31.11 10.34 -15.58
N GLN A 219 31.01 9.07 -16.00
CA GLN A 219 31.67 8.60 -17.22
C GLN A 219 31.15 9.29 -18.48
N LEU A 220 29.83 9.47 -18.60
CA LEU A 220 29.22 10.18 -19.73
C LEU A 220 29.56 11.68 -19.73
N ALA A 221 29.69 12.30 -18.56
CA ALA A 221 30.09 13.71 -18.45
C ALA A 221 31.57 13.94 -18.80
N THR A 222 32.43 12.96 -18.52
CA THR A 222 33.89 13.06 -18.75
C THR A 222 34.36 12.43 -20.06
N THR A 223 33.48 11.73 -20.77
CA THR A 223 33.75 11.15 -22.10
C THR A 223 33.10 12.03 -23.17
N PRO A 224 33.84 12.98 -23.78
CA PRO A 224 33.29 13.81 -24.83
C PRO A 224 32.90 12.96 -26.05
N ASN A 225 31.87 13.39 -26.80
CA ASN A 225 31.46 12.84 -28.09
C ASN A 225 31.01 11.37 -28.08
N VAL A 226 30.12 11.00 -27.15
CA VAL A 226 29.39 9.72 -27.18
C VAL A 226 27.93 9.92 -27.58
N THR A 227 27.31 8.86 -28.08
CA THR A 227 25.87 8.77 -28.33
C THR A 227 25.34 7.45 -27.77
N ILE A 228 24.03 7.38 -27.51
CA ILE A 228 23.36 6.14 -27.08
C ILE A 228 22.49 5.67 -28.24
N LEU A 229 22.76 4.46 -28.74
CA LEU A 229 22.04 3.86 -29.86
C LEU A 229 20.72 3.26 -29.38
N PRO A 230 19.61 3.47 -30.11
CA PRO A 230 18.33 2.83 -29.82
C PRO A 230 18.35 1.35 -30.20
N LEU A 231 17.59 0.56 -29.43
CA LEU A 231 17.21 -0.79 -29.82
C LEU A 231 15.92 -0.75 -30.64
N GLN A 232 15.89 -1.52 -31.72
CA GLN A 232 14.74 -1.57 -32.61
C GLN A 232 13.56 -2.28 -31.91
N PRO A 233 12.31 -1.80 -32.07
CA PRO A 233 11.14 -2.44 -31.48
C PRO A 233 11.02 -3.94 -31.80
N GLU A 234 11.40 -4.35 -33.02
CA GLU A 234 11.36 -5.74 -33.45
C GLU A 234 12.30 -6.63 -32.62
N LEU A 235 13.51 -6.13 -32.31
CA LEU A 235 14.48 -6.81 -31.45
C LEU A 235 13.97 -6.93 -30.01
N ILE A 236 13.35 -5.86 -29.49
CA ILE A 236 12.76 -5.85 -28.15
C ILE A 236 11.62 -6.89 -28.07
N ASN A 237 10.70 -6.86 -29.04
CA ASN A 237 9.59 -7.80 -29.13
C ASN A 237 10.07 -9.25 -29.24
N HIS A 238 11.13 -9.50 -30.01
CA HIS A 238 11.72 -10.83 -30.14
C HIS A 238 12.24 -11.37 -28.81
N LEU A 239 12.99 -10.55 -28.05
CA LEU A 239 13.52 -10.94 -26.74
C LEU A 239 12.42 -11.15 -25.70
N MET A 240 11.39 -10.30 -25.71
CA MET A 240 10.22 -10.47 -24.83
C MET A 240 9.47 -11.77 -25.15
N ALA A 241 9.37 -12.16 -26.41
CA ALA A 241 8.76 -13.42 -26.81
C ALA A 241 9.61 -14.65 -26.42
N GLN A 242 10.95 -14.55 -26.50
CA GLN A 242 11.87 -15.62 -26.10
C GLN A 242 11.92 -15.83 -24.59
N ALA A 243 11.84 -14.74 -23.82
CA ALA A 243 11.94 -14.75 -22.37
C ALA A 243 10.79 -13.93 -21.75
N PRO A 244 9.56 -14.45 -21.79
CA PRO A 244 8.38 -13.73 -21.28
C PRO A 244 8.55 -13.33 -19.81
N GLY A 245 8.27 -12.06 -19.52
CA GLY A 245 8.36 -11.51 -18.17
C GLY A 245 9.76 -11.14 -17.69
N SER A 246 10.82 -11.59 -18.38
CA SER A 246 12.20 -11.24 -18.04
C SER A 246 12.67 -9.93 -18.66
N TYR A 247 11.99 -9.51 -19.72
CA TYR A 247 12.24 -8.27 -20.43
C TYR A 247 10.97 -7.44 -20.59
N GLN A 248 11.17 -6.12 -20.61
CA GLN A 248 10.14 -5.14 -20.91
C GLN A 248 10.72 -3.99 -21.76
N PRO A 249 9.89 -3.30 -22.56
CA PRO A 249 10.33 -2.10 -23.24
C PRO A 249 10.65 -1.01 -22.21
N ALA A 250 11.65 -0.19 -22.51
CA ALA A 250 12.04 0.94 -21.70
C ALA A 250 12.45 2.13 -22.57
N THR A 251 12.45 3.31 -21.97
CA THR A 251 12.92 4.54 -22.61
C THR A 251 13.98 5.18 -21.73
N LEU A 252 15.07 5.62 -22.34
CA LEU A 252 16.05 6.51 -21.71
C LEU A 252 15.65 7.95 -22.06
N PRO A 253 15.16 8.75 -21.11
CA PRO A 253 14.70 10.10 -21.40
C PRO A 253 15.84 11.01 -21.86
N LEU A 254 15.53 11.99 -22.70
CA LEU A 254 16.43 13.07 -23.10
C LEU A 254 17.11 13.71 -21.88
N GLY A 255 18.42 13.92 -21.98
CA GLY A 255 19.19 14.68 -20.99
C GLY A 255 19.26 14.07 -19.59
N ILE A 256 18.82 12.82 -19.39
CA ILE A 256 18.77 12.20 -18.06
C ILE A 256 20.14 12.06 -17.39
N TYR A 257 21.24 12.01 -18.16
CA TYR A 257 22.60 11.89 -17.62
C TYR A 257 23.35 13.21 -17.51
N THR A 258 23.22 14.06 -18.52
CA THR A 258 23.80 15.40 -18.58
C THR A 258 22.80 16.34 -19.24
N ALA A 259 22.71 17.58 -18.76
CA ALA A 259 21.78 18.57 -19.33
C ALA A 259 22.40 19.37 -20.49
N ARG A 260 23.72 19.61 -20.48
CA ARG A 260 24.44 20.40 -21.51
C ARG A 260 25.87 19.86 -21.71
N PRO A 261 26.19 19.26 -22.88
CA PRO A 261 25.23 18.81 -23.89
C PRO A 261 24.29 17.72 -23.32
N PRO A 262 23.04 17.61 -23.82
CA PRO A 262 22.10 16.62 -23.34
C PRO A 262 22.54 15.19 -23.73
N ILE A 263 22.61 14.28 -22.76
CA ILE A 263 22.85 12.85 -23.02
C ILE A 263 21.73 12.01 -22.38
N PRO A 264 20.98 11.22 -23.17
CA PRO A 264 20.95 11.22 -24.64
C PRO A 264 20.35 12.52 -25.22
N GLU A 265 20.58 12.79 -26.51
CA GLU A 265 20.11 14.00 -27.21
C GLU A 265 18.60 13.99 -27.55
N ARG A 266 17.96 12.83 -27.40
CA ARG A 266 16.54 12.55 -27.59
C ARG A 266 16.17 11.34 -26.73
N ASP A 267 14.89 11.10 -26.56
CA ASP A 267 14.42 9.85 -25.95
C ASP A 267 14.93 8.65 -26.77
N VAL A 268 15.52 7.66 -26.08
CA VAL A 268 16.08 6.45 -26.71
C VAL A 268 15.28 5.24 -26.24
N THR A 269 14.60 4.59 -27.19
CA THR A 269 13.94 3.30 -26.96
C THR A 269 14.99 2.21 -26.71
N THR A 270 14.78 1.42 -25.67
CA THR A 270 15.67 0.36 -25.25
C THR A 270 14.89 -0.78 -24.58
N LEU A 271 15.62 -1.78 -24.11
CA LEU A 271 15.14 -2.94 -23.38
C LEU A 271 15.51 -2.78 -21.89
N SER A 272 14.67 -3.28 -21.00
CA SER A 272 15.00 -3.42 -19.59
C SER A 272 14.76 -4.85 -19.10
N THR A 273 15.61 -5.29 -18.18
CA THR A 273 15.40 -6.47 -17.33
C THR A 273 15.43 -6.04 -15.86
N ALA A 274 14.91 -6.86 -14.95
CA ALA A 274 14.86 -6.52 -13.54
C ALA A 274 16.02 -7.15 -12.75
N THR A 275 16.49 -6.45 -11.72
CA THR A 275 17.25 -7.06 -10.62
C THR A 275 16.27 -7.73 -9.67
N VAL A 276 16.48 -9.02 -9.44
CA VAL A 276 15.65 -9.85 -8.56
C VAL A 276 16.52 -10.43 -7.44
N LEU A 277 15.99 -10.39 -6.22
CA LEU A 277 16.51 -11.17 -5.11
C LEU A 277 15.96 -12.58 -5.23
N VAL A 278 16.85 -13.57 -5.28
CA VAL A 278 16.49 -14.99 -5.41
C VAL A 278 17.04 -15.81 -4.26
N THR A 279 16.38 -16.92 -4.00
CA THR A 279 16.78 -17.91 -3.01
C THR A 279 16.54 -19.34 -3.51
N ARG A 280 17.00 -20.35 -2.78
CA ARG A 280 16.68 -21.75 -3.06
C ARG A 280 15.37 -22.15 -2.37
N PRO A 281 14.64 -23.15 -2.90
CA PRO A 281 13.44 -23.68 -2.24
C PRO A 281 13.69 -24.31 -0.85
N ASP A 282 14.94 -24.69 -0.54
CA ASP A 282 15.31 -25.34 0.72
C ASP A 282 15.69 -24.35 1.84
N VAL A 283 15.74 -23.05 1.57
CA VAL A 283 15.92 -22.03 2.60
C VAL A 283 14.65 -21.93 3.44
N SER A 284 14.80 -21.80 4.77
CA SER A 284 13.64 -21.86 5.66
C SER A 284 12.62 -20.77 5.34
N GLN A 285 11.33 -21.15 5.34
CA GLN A 285 10.23 -20.22 5.04
C GLN A 285 10.23 -19.02 5.99
N GLN A 286 10.57 -19.21 7.26
CA GLN A 286 10.72 -18.14 8.24
C GLN A 286 11.80 -17.14 7.82
N THR A 287 12.98 -17.61 7.37
CA THR A 287 14.05 -16.73 6.90
C THR A 287 13.61 -15.91 5.69
N VAL A 288 13.03 -16.57 4.68
CA VAL A 288 12.59 -15.89 3.47
C VAL A 288 11.53 -14.84 3.82
N GLY A 289 10.55 -15.19 4.66
CA GLY A 289 9.53 -14.25 5.12
C GLY A 289 10.13 -13.03 5.85
N LEU A 290 11.08 -13.23 6.76
CA LEU A 290 11.73 -12.13 7.47
C LEU A 290 12.51 -11.20 6.53
N VAL A 291 13.25 -11.76 5.56
CA VAL A 291 13.96 -10.97 4.54
C VAL A 291 12.98 -10.21 3.64
N THR A 292 11.91 -10.86 3.19
CA THR A 292 10.86 -10.19 2.39
C THR A 292 10.23 -9.05 3.17
N TRP A 293 9.88 -9.27 4.45
CA TRP A 293 9.27 -8.23 5.28
C TRP A 293 10.21 -7.05 5.49
N ALA A 294 11.48 -7.30 5.79
CA ALA A 294 12.47 -6.25 5.92
C ALA A 294 12.55 -5.38 4.66
N ILE A 295 12.51 -5.99 3.48
CA ILE A 295 12.51 -5.26 2.20
C ILE A 295 11.24 -4.43 2.02
N VAL A 296 10.05 -5.02 2.26
CA VAL A 296 8.75 -4.34 2.09
C VAL A 296 8.61 -3.18 3.07
N ASP A 297 8.93 -3.38 4.34
CA ASP A 297 8.84 -2.38 5.42
C ASP A 297 9.74 -1.17 5.19
N THR A 298 10.85 -1.36 4.46
CA THR A 298 11.82 -0.30 4.16
C THR A 298 11.80 0.16 2.70
N ALA A 299 10.82 -0.29 1.90
CA ALA A 299 10.83 -0.13 0.45
C ALA A 299 10.81 1.34 -0.02
N ARG A 300 10.09 2.23 0.67
CA ARG A 300 10.07 3.69 0.41
C ARG A 300 11.44 4.33 0.58
N THR A 301 12.26 3.83 1.49
CA THR A 301 13.66 4.27 1.65
C THR A 301 14.48 3.94 0.39
N TYR A 302 14.07 2.96 -0.41
CA TYR A 302 14.72 2.56 -1.67
C TYR A 302 14.12 3.21 -2.92
N SER A 303 13.13 4.08 -2.76
CA SER A 303 12.50 4.76 -3.87
C SER A 303 13.44 5.55 -4.82
N PRO A 304 14.65 6.02 -4.43
CA PRO A 304 15.60 6.58 -5.40
C PRO A 304 16.07 5.61 -6.50
N PHE A 305 15.92 4.30 -6.28
CA PHE A 305 16.26 3.25 -7.26
C PHE A 305 15.04 2.72 -8.02
N TYR A 306 13.84 3.06 -7.57
CA TYR A 306 12.57 2.70 -8.19
C TYR A 306 11.53 3.79 -7.90
N PRO A 307 11.44 4.81 -8.77
CA PRO A 307 10.54 5.96 -8.55
C PRO A 307 9.09 5.56 -8.30
N ASP A 308 8.63 4.44 -8.90
CA ASP A 308 7.26 3.97 -8.73
C ASP A 308 6.94 3.61 -7.27
N LEU A 309 7.95 3.24 -6.45
CA LEU A 309 7.77 2.96 -5.02
C LEU A 309 7.41 4.20 -4.19
N GLN A 310 7.57 5.42 -4.71
CA GLN A 310 7.22 6.64 -3.98
C GLN A 310 5.71 6.75 -3.74
N ASN A 311 4.91 6.42 -4.77
CA ASN A 311 3.49 6.74 -4.81
C ASN A 311 2.58 5.51 -4.89
N GLY A 312 3.14 4.30 -4.83
CA GLY A 312 2.39 3.04 -4.88
C GLY A 312 2.42 2.24 -3.59
N GLU A 313 1.69 1.12 -3.61
CA GLU A 313 1.78 0.09 -2.59
C GLU A 313 3.02 -0.77 -2.83
N GLU A 314 4.00 -0.65 -1.93
CA GLU A 314 5.32 -1.26 -2.07
C GLU A 314 5.25 -2.77 -2.28
N ALA A 315 4.40 -3.47 -1.52
CA ALA A 315 4.20 -4.91 -1.65
C ALA A 315 3.74 -5.31 -3.06
N THR A 316 2.77 -4.59 -3.61
CA THR A 316 2.25 -4.84 -4.95
C THR A 316 3.29 -4.56 -6.02
N LEU A 317 4.05 -3.46 -5.89
CA LEU A 317 5.05 -3.07 -6.88
C LEU A 317 6.28 -3.99 -6.89
N LEU A 318 6.79 -4.38 -5.71
CA LEU A 318 7.91 -5.30 -5.58
C LEU A 318 7.57 -6.73 -6.02
N ARG A 319 6.28 -7.11 -5.95
CA ARG A 319 5.77 -8.40 -6.42
C ARG A 319 5.44 -8.41 -7.92
N LYS A 320 5.11 -7.25 -8.49
CA LYS A 320 4.62 -7.13 -9.87
C LYS A 320 5.62 -7.72 -10.86
N GLY A 321 5.15 -8.62 -11.73
CA GLY A 321 5.99 -9.25 -12.76
C GLY A 321 6.89 -10.38 -12.26
N LEU A 322 6.77 -10.80 -10.99
CA LEU A 322 7.47 -11.98 -10.50
C LEU A 322 6.77 -13.26 -10.93
N PHE A 323 7.54 -14.14 -11.57
CA PHE A 323 7.21 -15.52 -11.83
C PHE A 323 7.96 -16.41 -10.84
N TYR A 324 7.38 -17.55 -10.45
CA TYR A 324 8.02 -18.50 -9.53
C TYR A 324 8.45 -17.89 -8.19
N ILE A 325 7.58 -17.06 -7.62
CA ILE A 325 7.78 -16.44 -6.31
C ILE A 325 7.82 -17.51 -5.19
N HIS A 326 8.71 -17.32 -4.21
CA HIS A 326 8.79 -18.18 -3.05
C HIS A 326 7.50 -18.06 -2.20
N PRO A 327 6.86 -19.15 -1.75
CA PRO A 327 5.58 -19.10 -1.04
C PRO A 327 5.58 -18.18 0.18
N ALA A 328 6.64 -18.23 0.99
CA ALA A 328 6.78 -17.35 2.15
C ALA A 328 6.86 -15.86 1.78
N ALA A 329 7.51 -15.52 0.66
CA ALA A 329 7.56 -14.14 0.18
C ALA A 329 6.17 -13.70 -0.28
N GLN A 330 5.45 -14.56 -1.00
CA GLN A 330 4.06 -14.30 -1.40
C GLN A 330 3.16 -14.04 -0.19
N THR A 331 3.26 -14.86 0.86
CA THR A 331 2.50 -14.66 2.10
C THR A 331 2.80 -13.29 2.72
N VAL A 332 4.06 -12.84 2.73
CA VAL A 332 4.40 -11.51 3.25
C VAL A 332 3.82 -10.38 2.39
N PHE A 333 3.85 -10.51 1.07
CA PHE A 333 3.22 -9.52 0.20
C PHE A 333 1.71 -9.44 0.37
N GLU A 334 1.05 -10.54 0.75
CA GLU A 334 -0.41 -10.60 0.91
C GLU A 334 -0.88 -10.27 2.33
N GLN A 335 -0.07 -10.61 3.34
CA GLN A 335 -0.49 -10.61 4.75
C GLN A 335 0.39 -9.75 5.67
N GLY A 336 1.49 -9.19 5.16
CA GLY A 336 2.41 -8.36 5.92
C GLY A 336 3.35 -9.16 6.84
N ASP A 337 3.70 -8.56 7.99
CA ASP A 337 4.75 -9.08 8.89
C ASP A 337 4.54 -10.56 9.25
N PRO A 338 5.50 -11.47 8.94
CA PRO A 338 5.36 -12.89 9.23
C PRO A 338 5.32 -13.19 10.74
N ARG A 339 5.85 -12.31 11.60
CA ARG A 339 5.84 -12.49 13.06
C ARG A 339 4.44 -12.33 13.66
N ALA A 340 3.57 -11.57 13.00
CA ALA A 340 2.17 -11.41 13.40
C ALA A 340 1.27 -12.56 12.91
N ALA A 341 1.82 -13.63 12.32
CA ALA A 341 1.03 -14.76 11.82
C ALA A 341 0.18 -15.43 12.91
N LEU A 342 0.71 -15.62 14.12
CA LEU A 342 -0.04 -16.21 15.23
C LEU A 342 -1.16 -15.27 15.71
N ILE A 343 -0.88 -13.95 15.78
CA ILE A 343 -1.88 -12.94 16.15
C ILE A 343 -3.00 -12.93 15.12
N ARG A 344 -2.68 -12.88 13.82
CA ARG A 344 -3.67 -12.97 12.73
C ARG A 344 -4.45 -14.28 12.75
N TYR A 345 -3.78 -15.41 13.01
CA TYR A 345 -4.45 -16.70 13.14
C TYR A 345 -5.42 -16.70 14.32
N TRP A 346 -5.02 -16.14 15.46
CA TRP A 346 -5.91 -16.00 16.61
C TRP A 346 -7.08 -15.05 16.32
N GLU A 347 -6.83 -13.88 15.70
CA GLU A 347 -7.85 -12.89 15.32
C GLU A 347 -8.88 -13.46 14.32
N ASN A 348 -8.43 -14.28 13.38
CA ASN A 348 -9.28 -14.83 12.30
C ASN A 348 -9.97 -16.15 12.68
N ASN A 349 -9.63 -16.80 13.79
CA ASN A 349 -10.27 -18.05 14.22
C ASN A 349 -11.16 -17.84 15.45
N GLY A 350 -12.40 -17.45 15.19
CA GLY A 350 -13.44 -17.25 16.22
C GLY A 350 -13.68 -18.50 17.09
N ASP A 351 -13.56 -19.71 16.53
CA ASP A 351 -13.72 -20.96 17.29
C ASP A 351 -12.58 -21.20 18.30
N LEU A 352 -11.36 -20.79 17.98
CA LEU A 352 -10.21 -20.86 18.88
C LEU A 352 -10.35 -19.85 20.01
N GLN A 353 -10.79 -18.63 19.68
CA GLN A 353 -11.13 -17.62 20.68
C GLN A 353 -12.25 -18.14 21.61
N ALA A 354 -13.31 -18.70 21.05
CA ALA A 354 -14.43 -19.28 21.80
C ALA A 354 -13.99 -20.47 22.68
N GLY A 355 -13.11 -21.34 22.19
CA GLY A 355 -12.55 -22.46 22.93
C GLY A 355 -11.68 -22.01 24.11
N VAL A 356 -10.77 -21.06 23.90
CA VAL A 356 -9.97 -20.44 24.98
C VAL A 356 -10.88 -19.73 25.98
N PHE A 357 -11.94 -19.07 25.51
CA PHE A 357 -12.92 -18.41 26.37
C PHE A 357 -13.74 -19.43 27.18
N LEU A 358 -14.12 -20.57 26.60
CA LEU A 358 -14.79 -21.69 27.28
C LEU A 358 -13.92 -22.32 28.37
N VAL A 359 -12.63 -22.53 28.08
CA VAL A 359 -11.65 -23.03 29.06
C VAL A 359 -11.40 -21.99 30.16
N GLY A 360 -11.31 -20.70 29.79
CA GLY A 360 -11.17 -19.60 30.73
C GLY A 360 -12.38 -19.44 31.65
N THR A 361 -13.60 -19.55 31.11
CA THR A 361 -14.88 -19.41 31.84
C THR A 361 -15.24 -20.63 32.70
N SER A 362 -14.73 -21.81 32.37
CA SER A 362 -14.90 -23.03 33.19
C SER A 362 -13.95 -23.12 34.39
N SER A 363 -13.00 -22.18 34.54
CA SER A 363 -12.19 -22.02 35.75
C SER A 363 -12.92 -21.20 36.82
N LEU A 364 -12.62 -21.42 38.11
CA LEU A 364 -13.19 -20.65 39.24
C LEU A 364 -12.95 -19.14 39.06
N VAL A 365 -11.83 -18.76 38.43
CA VAL A 365 -11.48 -17.39 38.05
C VAL A 365 -12.43 -16.87 36.97
N GLY A 366 -12.75 -17.69 35.96
CA GLY A 366 -13.73 -17.40 34.92
C GLY A 366 -15.13 -17.13 35.46
N PHE A 367 -15.61 -17.95 36.39
CA PHE A 367 -16.92 -17.78 37.04
C PHE A 367 -16.99 -16.48 37.87
N LEU A 368 -15.95 -16.17 38.64
CA LEU A 368 -15.87 -14.93 39.43
C LEU A 368 -15.74 -13.69 38.54
N PHE A 369 -14.95 -13.78 37.46
CA PHE A 369 -14.79 -12.72 36.48
C PHE A 369 -16.08 -12.49 35.67
N GLN A 370 -16.83 -13.54 35.34
CA GLN A 370 -18.12 -13.45 34.67
C GLN A 370 -19.18 -12.81 35.59
N ARG A 371 -19.25 -13.18 36.87
CA ARG A 371 -20.15 -12.50 37.83
C ARG A 371 -19.75 -11.04 38.06
N TRP A 372 -18.46 -10.74 38.15
CA TRP A 372 -17.97 -9.37 38.29
C TRP A 372 -18.27 -8.52 37.03
N ARG A 373 -18.07 -9.08 35.83
CA ARG A 373 -18.42 -8.44 34.56
C ARG A 373 -19.92 -8.17 34.45
N GLN A 374 -20.78 -9.15 34.78
CA GLN A 374 -22.23 -8.98 34.76
C GLN A 374 -22.74 -7.91 35.74
N ALA A 375 -22.15 -7.83 36.93
CA ALA A 375 -22.49 -6.77 37.89
C ALA A 375 -22.06 -5.37 37.38
N ARG A 376 -20.90 -5.28 36.73
CA ARG A 376 -20.38 -4.01 36.16
C ARG A 376 -21.16 -3.57 34.92
N SER A 377 -21.64 -4.49 34.09
CA SER A 377 -22.41 -4.19 32.88
C SER A 377 -23.80 -3.62 33.18
N LEU A 378 -24.49 -4.14 34.20
CA LEU A 378 -25.78 -3.60 34.66
C LEU A 378 -25.65 -2.14 35.14
N LYS A 379 -24.55 -1.81 35.83
CA LYS A 379 -24.26 -0.44 36.27
C LYS A 379 -23.98 0.50 35.08
N LEU A 380 -23.34 0.01 34.02
CA LEU A 380 -23.07 0.82 32.83
C LEU A 380 -24.35 1.12 32.05
N VAL A 381 -25.20 0.13 31.79
CA VAL A 381 -26.48 0.33 31.07
C VAL A 381 -27.39 1.31 31.80
N THR A 382 -27.47 1.19 33.12
CA THR A 382 -28.25 2.12 33.96
C THR A 382 -27.66 3.53 33.94
N THR A 383 -26.33 3.68 34.03
CA THR A 383 -25.67 4.99 33.93
C THR A 383 -25.89 5.64 32.55
N THR A 384 -25.76 4.88 31.46
CA THR A 384 -26.01 5.37 30.10
C THR A 384 -27.48 5.75 29.91
N THR A 385 -28.41 4.96 30.44
CA THR A 385 -29.85 5.28 30.36
C THR A 385 -30.15 6.56 31.13
N ASN A 386 -29.55 6.77 32.31
CA ASN A 386 -29.71 8.00 33.07
C ASN A 386 -29.12 9.21 32.36
N ARG A 387 -27.91 9.10 31.78
CA ARG A 387 -27.31 10.17 30.96
C ARG A 387 -28.15 10.52 29.73
N ILE A 388 -28.71 9.53 29.04
CA ILE A 388 -29.63 9.77 27.92
C ILE A 388 -30.88 10.52 28.40
N ASN A 389 -31.44 10.15 29.55
CA ASN A 389 -32.60 10.84 30.13
C ASN A 389 -32.26 12.30 30.51
N GLU A 390 -31.07 12.56 31.06
CA GLU A 390 -30.57 13.92 31.32
C GLU A 390 -30.45 14.72 30.01
N LEU A 391 -29.82 14.15 28.98
CA LEU A 391 -29.70 14.78 27.66
C LEU A 391 -31.07 15.02 27.01
N GLN A 392 -32.06 14.16 27.25
CA GLN A 392 -33.41 14.32 26.74
C GLN A 392 -34.11 15.56 27.32
N THR A 393 -33.74 16.00 28.53
CA THR A 393 -34.24 17.27 29.09
C THR A 393 -33.61 18.51 28.41
N LEU A 394 -32.39 18.38 27.88
CA LEU A 394 -31.68 19.44 27.14
C LEU A 394 -32.10 19.51 25.66
N LEU A 395 -32.69 18.44 25.12
CA LEU A 395 -33.06 18.31 23.72
C LEU A 395 -33.94 19.46 23.17
N ALA A 396 -34.79 20.04 24.02
CA ALA A 396 -35.65 21.15 23.64
C ALA A 396 -34.94 22.53 23.66
N ALA A 397 -33.88 22.67 24.46
CA ALA A 397 -33.19 23.94 24.68
C ALA A 397 -31.95 24.10 23.79
N ASP A 398 -31.16 23.05 23.61
CA ASP A 398 -29.95 23.05 22.78
C ASP A 398 -29.73 21.67 22.12
N PRO A 399 -30.36 21.41 20.97
CA PRO A 399 -30.26 20.13 20.28
C PRO A 399 -28.88 19.86 19.66
N GLU A 400 -28.06 20.90 19.41
CA GLU A 400 -26.68 20.71 18.93
C GLU A 400 -25.76 20.23 20.04
N GLN A 401 -25.86 20.82 21.22
CA GLN A 401 -25.11 20.38 22.38
C GLN A 401 -25.51 18.95 22.78
N ALA A 402 -26.80 18.62 22.76
CA ALA A 402 -27.28 17.26 23.01
C ALA A 402 -26.72 16.23 22.01
N LEU A 403 -26.57 16.63 20.73
CA LEU A 403 -25.95 15.77 19.69
C LEU A 403 -24.46 15.57 19.92
N ARG A 404 -23.71 16.61 20.31
CA ARG A 404 -22.28 16.49 20.63
C ARG A 404 -22.06 15.55 21.83
N ASP A 405 -22.86 15.71 22.87
CA ASP A 405 -22.70 14.94 24.11
C ASP A 405 -23.10 13.47 23.94
N ILE A 406 -24.11 13.14 23.13
CA ILE A 406 -24.44 11.75 22.81
C ILE A 406 -23.37 11.10 21.92
N GLU A 407 -22.75 11.84 21.00
CA GLU A 407 -21.65 11.34 20.17
C GLU A 407 -20.39 11.10 21.00
N ALA A 408 -20.09 11.97 21.98
CA ALA A 408 -19.02 11.76 22.95
C ALA A 408 -19.26 10.51 23.80
N LEU A 409 -20.50 10.30 24.28
CA LEU A 409 -20.89 9.10 25.03
C LEU A 409 -20.76 7.82 24.18
N ARG A 410 -21.07 7.91 22.88
CA ARG A 410 -20.90 6.80 21.93
C ARG A 410 -19.43 6.45 21.68
N GLN A 411 -18.55 7.45 21.60
CA GLN A 411 -17.10 7.23 21.55
C GLN A 411 -16.58 6.59 22.83
N GLU A 412 -17.07 7.04 24.00
CA GLU A 412 -16.72 6.43 25.29
C GLU A 412 -17.07 4.93 25.33
N HIS A 413 -18.27 4.56 24.86
CA HIS A 413 -18.66 3.15 24.77
C HIS A 413 -17.80 2.36 23.78
N ARG A 414 -17.44 2.95 22.63
CA ARG A 414 -16.58 2.31 21.63
C ARG A 414 -15.19 2.03 22.16
N LEU A 415 -14.57 2.99 22.85
CA LEU A 415 -13.25 2.80 23.47
C LEU A 415 -13.30 1.68 24.52
N ARG A 416 -14.35 1.67 25.36
CA ARG A 416 -14.56 0.59 26.34
C ARG A 416 -14.80 -0.79 25.69
N PHE A 417 -15.36 -0.84 24.48
CA PHE A 417 -15.50 -2.09 23.73
C PHE A 417 -14.15 -2.57 23.17
N ILE A 418 -13.36 -1.67 22.58
CA ILE A 418 -12.02 -1.96 22.05
C ILE A 418 -11.10 -2.45 23.18
N ASP A 419 -11.16 -1.83 24.36
CA ASP A 419 -10.39 -2.25 25.54
C ASP A 419 -10.93 -3.54 26.21
N GLY A 420 -11.95 -4.18 25.62
CA GLY A 420 -12.54 -5.42 26.13
C GLY A 420 -13.30 -5.27 27.46
N ALA A 421 -13.66 -4.05 27.86
CA ALA A 421 -14.37 -3.78 29.10
C ALA A 421 -15.87 -4.12 29.03
N ILE A 422 -16.45 -4.23 27.82
CA ILE A 422 -17.85 -4.60 27.56
C ILE A 422 -17.97 -5.65 26.44
N THR A 423 -19.01 -6.49 26.46
CA THR A 423 -19.23 -7.58 25.47
C THR A 423 -19.91 -7.07 24.19
N SER A 424 -19.85 -7.84 23.09
CA SER A 424 -20.48 -7.49 21.80
C SER A 424 -21.97 -7.21 21.94
N ASP A 425 -22.74 -8.13 22.52
CA ASP A 425 -24.19 -7.97 22.74
C ASP A 425 -24.53 -6.70 23.56
N MET A 426 -23.66 -6.34 24.50
CA MET A 426 -23.84 -5.16 25.35
C MET A 426 -23.50 -3.87 24.60
N TYR A 427 -22.42 -3.90 23.81
CA TYR A 427 -22.06 -2.79 22.95
C TYR A 427 -23.16 -2.51 21.93
N GLU A 428 -23.75 -3.55 21.33
CA GLU A 428 -24.90 -3.42 20.43
C GLU A 428 -26.11 -2.77 21.11
N GLN A 429 -26.46 -3.17 22.34
CA GLN A 429 -27.55 -2.55 23.10
C GLN A 429 -27.31 -1.07 23.41
N LEU A 430 -26.08 -0.71 23.82
CA LEU A 430 -25.70 0.68 24.11
C LEU A 430 -25.64 1.52 22.82
N GLN A 431 -25.15 0.92 21.73
CA GLN A 431 -25.08 1.56 20.44
C GLN A 431 -26.48 1.83 19.89
N GLN A 432 -27.40 0.87 19.99
CA GLN A 432 -28.79 1.05 19.56
C GLN A 432 -29.44 2.23 20.31
N LYS A 433 -29.33 2.27 21.64
CA LYS A 433 -29.92 3.36 22.45
C LYS A 433 -29.33 4.74 22.12
N THR A 434 -28.01 4.84 22.01
CA THR A 434 -27.34 6.11 21.69
C THR A 434 -27.62 6.55 20.24
N GLN A 435 -27.73 5.61 19.31
CA GLN A 435 -28.07 5.90 17.92
C GLN A 435 -29.49 6.44 17.76
N THR A 436 -30.49 5.80 18.41
CA THR A 436 -31.88 6.29 18.38
C THR A 436 -31.98 7.73 18.89
N PHE A 437 -31.27 8.08 19.97
CA PHE A 437 -31.27 9.43 20.51
C PHE A 437 -30.55 10.44 19.58
N ALA A 438 -29.42 10.05 18.99
CA ALA A 438 -28.72 10.89 18.01
C ALA A 438 -29.57 11.18 16.77
N GLU A 439 -30.33 10.19 16.28
CA GLU A 439 -31.29 10.36 15.19
C GLU A 439 -32.42 11.32 15.58
N GLN A 440 -32.94 11.26 16.81
CA GLN A 440 -33.91 12.23 17.31
C GLN A 440 -33.35 13.66 17.30
N CYS A 441 -32.11 13.86 17.76
CA CYS A 441 -31.45 15.17 17.74
C CYS A 441 -31.31 15.70 16.29
N ARG A 442 -30.81 14.86 15.38
CA ARG A 442 -30.62 15.25 13.97
C ARG A 442 -31.93 15.59 13.28
N ASN A 443 -32.99 14.83 13.51
CA ASN A 443 -34.32 15.09 12.95
C ASN A 443 -34.90 16.42 13.47
N LEU A 444 -34.67 16.74 14.74
CA LEU A 444 -35.12 18.00 15.34
C LEU A 444 -34.34 19.19 14.77
N LEU A 445 -33.02 19.07 14.63
CA LEU A 445 -32.17 20.06 13.96
C LEU A 445 -32.55 20.25 12.49
N GLU A 446 -32.86 19.18 11.77
CA GLU A 446 -33.32 19.26 10.39
C GLU A 446 -34.68 19.97 10.28
N LYS A 447 -35.61 19.71 11.23
CA LYS A 447 -36.90 20.40 11.28
C LYS A 447 -36.74 21.89 11.59
N GLN A 448 -35.89 22.25 12.55
CA GLN A 448 -35.57 23.66 12.85
C GLN A 448 -34.95 24.35 11.64
N ARG A 449 -34.03 23.69 10.94
CA ARG A 449 -33.41 24.20 9.71
C ARG A 449 -34.42 24.44 8.60
N LYS A 450 -35.33 23.50 8.35
CA LYS A 450 -36.40 23.64 7.34
C LYS A 450 -37.35 24.78 7.68
N GLN A 451 -37.72 24.93 8.96
CA GLN A 451 -38.56 26.03 9.40
C GLN A 451 -37.84 27.38 9.21
N PHE A 452 -36.58 27.46 9.59
CA PHE A 452 -35.78 28.67 9.44
C PHE A 452 -35.62 29.10 7.97
N VAL A 453 -35.35 28.15 7.05
CA VAL A 453 -35.30 28.43 5.61
C VAL A 453 -36.65 28.93 5.10
N MET A 454 -37.75 28.32 5.52
CA MET A 454 -39.10 28.75 5.13
C MET A 454 -39.41 30.18 5.63
N ASP A 455 -39.11 30.48 6.90
CA ASP A 455 -39.31 31.81 7.47
C ASP A 455 -38.46 32.87 6.72
N THR A 456 -37.26 32.49 6.29
CA THR A 456 -36.36 33.36 5.51
C THR A 456 -36.87 33.60 4.09
N LEU A 457 -37.44 32.58 3.44
CA LEU A 457 -38.08 32.74 2.12
C LEU A 457 -39.30 33.66 2.18
N LEU A 458 -40.11 33.55 3.24
CA LEU A 458 -41.24 34.45 3.47
C LEU A 458 -40.77 35.90 3.70
N LEU A 459 -39.67 36.10 4.44
CA LEU A 459 -39.06 37.43 4.63
C LEU A 459 -38.52 38.03 3.32
N LEU A 460 -37.97 37.22 2.42
CA LEU A 460 -37.51 37.65 1.10
C LEU A 460 -38.67 38.10 0.20
N ASP A 461 -39.79 37.37 0.22
CA ASP A 461 -41.02 37.72 -0.51
C ASP A 461 -41.63 39.03 0.01
N GLU A 462 -41.73 39.18 1.35
CA GLU A 462 -42.17 40.42 1.97
C GLU A 462 -41.27 41.61 1.62
N TRP A 463 -39.96 41.41 1.60
CA TRP A 463 -38.99 42.44 1.21
C TRP A 463 -39.19 42.87 -0.25
N GLN A 464 -39.35 41.92 -1.17
CA GLN A 464 -39.64 42.21 -2.58
C GLN A 464 -40.96 42.97 -2.76
N ALA A 465 -41.98 42.67 -1.98
CA ALA A 465 -43.25 43.40 -2.02
C ALA A 465 -43.11 44.86 -1.51
N MET A 466 -42.28 45.10 -0.49
CA MET A 466 -42.08 46.43 0.11
C MET A 466 -41.15 47.36 -0.67
N LEU A 467 -40.29 46.81 -1.53
CA LEU A 467 -39.31 47.54 -2.34
C LEU A 467 -39.89 48.70 -3.16
N GLN A 468 -41.15 48.60 -3.59
CA GLN A 468 -41.82 49.63 -4.40
C GLN A 468 -42.54 50.70 -3.58
N THR A 469 -42.82 50.45 -2.29
CA THR A 469 -43.70 51.29 -1.46
C THR A 469 -42.96 52.03 -0.35
N ASP A 470 -41.94 51.43 0.27
CA ASP A 470 -41.07 52.09 1.27
C ASP A 470 -39.62 51.57 1.17
N PRO A 471 -38.77 52.25 0.36
CA PRO A 471 -37.41 51.80 0.09
C PRO A 471 -36.50 51.81 1.32
N ALA A 472 -36.74 52.70 2.29
CA ALA A 472 -35.88 52.84 3.47
C ALA A 472 -36.05 51.64 4.41
N THR A 473 -37.29 51.26 4.71
CA THR A 473 -37.61 50.08 5.52
C THR A 473 -37.21 48.79 4.81
N ALA A 474 -37.37 48.73 3.48
CA ALA A 474 -36.91 47.60 2.67
C ALA A 474 -35.38 47.40 2.78
N MET A 475 -34.58 48.47 2.73
CA MET A 475 -33.12 48.35 2.88
C MET A 475 -32.69 47.88 4.28
N GLN A 476 -33.42 48.26 5.32
CA GLN A 476 -33.17 47.75 6.68
C GLN A 476 -33.47 46.25 6.79
N LYS A 477 -34.61 45.79 6.22
CA LYS A 477 -34.94 44.35 6.15
C LYS A 477 -33.92 43.56 5.33
N LEU A 478 -33.43 44.10 4.21
CA LEU A 478 -32.39 43.45 3.42
C LEU A 478 -31.11 43.24 4.23
N SER A 479 -30.70 44.23 5.02
CA SER A 479 -29.54 44.11 5.91
C SER A 479 -29.74 42.97 6.92
N GLN A 480 -30.94 42.84 7.48
CA GLN A 480 -31.29 41.74 8.38
C GLN A 480 -31.23 40.38 7.68
N ILE A 481 -31.79 40.24 6.48
CA ILE A 481 -31.74 39.00 5.68
C ILE A 481 -30.28 38.62 5.37
N LYS A 482 -29.44 39.58 4.96
CA LYS A 482 -28.01 39.35 4.70
C LYS A 482 -27.27 38.84 5.94
N GLN A 483 -27.56 39.43 7.09
CA GLN A 483 -26.96 39.02 8.36
C GLN A 483 -27.41 37.59 8.75
N GLN A 484 -28.69 37.26 8.58
CA GLN A 484 -29.23 35.92 8.87
C GLN A 484 -28.57 34.85 7.98
N TYR A 485 -28.46 35.06 6.67
CA TYR A 485 -27.79 34.10 5.78
C TYR A 485 -26.30 33.92 6.09
N ARG A 486 -25.63 34.99 6.50
CA ARG A 486 -24.22 34.91 6.92
C ARG A 486 -24.08 34.05 8.17
N GLU A 487 -24.98 34.21 9.15
CA GLU A 487 -25.00 33.37 10.35
C GLU A 487 -25.30 31.90 10.01
N MET A 488 -26.20 31.63 9.06
CA MET A 488 -26.46 30.26 8.57
C MET A 488 -25.24 29.61 7.93
N LEU A 489 -24.50 30.34 7.09
CA LEU A 489 -23.27 29.83 6.48
C LEU A 489 -22.21 29.52 7.55
N LEU A 490 -22.04 30.41 8.55
CA LEU A 490 -21.09 30.21 9.65
C LEU A 490 -21.47 29.04 10.56
N ALA A 491 -22.77 28.78 10.71
CA ALA A 491 -23.30 27.61 11.42
C ALA A 491 -23.36 26.34 10.53
N ASN A 492 -22.84 26.40 9.29
CA ASN A 492 -22.84 25.30 8.31
C ASN A 492 -24.24 24.75 7.99
N GLN A 493 -25.26 25.61 8.06
CA GLN A 493 -26.67 25.28 7.82
C GLN A 493 -27.08 25.42 6.34
N VAL A 494 -26.32 26.19 5.56
CA VAL A 494 -26.44 26.38 4.10
C VAL A 494 -25.04 26.26 3.50
N ASP A 495 -24.92 25.68 2.32
CA ASP A 495 -23.64 25.60 1.62
C ASP A 495 -23.21 26.96 1.03
N LEU A 496 -21.93 27.08 0.72
CA LEU A 496 -21.36 28.33 0.22
C LEU A 496 -21.95 28.74 -1.13
N GLU A 497 -22.35 27.78 -1.95
CA GLU A 497 -22.86 28.01 -3.31
C GLU A 497 -24.26 28.64 -3.25
N ALA A 498 -25.18 28.07 -2.47
CA ALA A 498 -26.51 28.64 -2.24
C ALA A 498 -26.44 30.02 -1.55
N TYR A 499 -25.47 30.25 -0.66
CA TYR A 499 -25.24 31.57 -0.07
C TYR A 499 -24.84 32.62 -1.13
N VAL A 500 -23.98 32.25 -2.09
CA VAL A 500 -23.52 33.14 -3.17
C VAL A 500 -24.67 33.46 -4.14
N GLU A 501 -25.41 32.44 -4.62
CA GLU A 501 -26.55 32.64 -5.53
C GLU A 501 -27.60 33.59 -4.95
N LEU A 502 -27.87 33.47 -3.65
CA LEU A 502 -28.87 34.29 -2.98
C LEU A 502 -28.37 35.72 -2.72
N MET A 503 -27.07 35.90 -2.48
CA MET A 503 -26.44 37.22 -2.48
C MET A 503 -26.50 37.90 -3.85
N GLU A 504 -26.34 37.15 -4.94
CA GLU A 504 -26.49 37.67 -6.29
C GLU A 504 -27.94 38.07 -6.60
N LEU A 505 -28.93 37.26 -6.21
CA LEU A 505 -30.36 37.58 -6.37
C LEU A 505 -30.75 38.87 -5.62
N THR A 506 -30.25 39.06 -4.39
CA THR A 506 -30.48 40.31 -3.66
C THR A 506 -29.77 41.50 -4.31
N LEU A 507 -28.56 41.31 -4.84
CA LEU A 507 -27.81 42.36 -5.53
C LEU A 507 -28.53 42.79 -6.82
N MET A 508 -28.98 41.84 -7.64
CA MET A 508 -29.78 42.09 -8.85
C MET A 508 -31.06 42.86 -8.54
N SER A 509 -31.79 42.46 -7.50
CA SER A 509 -33.02 43.12 -7.06
C SER A 509 -32.80 44.57 -6.62
N VAL A 510 -31.69 44.86 -5.92
CA VAL A 510 -31.29 46.24 -5.55
C VAL A 510 -30.86 47.04 -6.79
N MET A 511 -30.15 46.42 -7.73
CA MET A 511 -29.70 47.09 -8.96
C MET A 511 -30.85 47.43 -9.92
N THR A 512 -32.00 46.76 -9.82
CA THR A 512 -33.22 47.11 -10.59
C THR A 512 -33.97 48.35 -10.06
N LEU A 513 -33.57 48.91 -8.92
CA LEU A 513 -34.10 50.18 -8.40
C LEU A 513 -33.47 51.37 -9.13
N VAL A 514 -34.01 51.74 -10.28
CA VAL A 514 -33.73 53.04 -10.92
C VAL A 514 -34.58 54.11 -10.22
N PRO A 515 -33.99 55.16 -9.61
CA PRO A 515 -34.76 56.24 -9.02
C PRO A 515 -35.47 57.04 -10.12
N GLN A 516 -36.80 57.12 -10.07
CA GLN A 516 -37.55 58.08 -10.88
C GLN A 516 -37.40 59.48 -10.29
N GLY A 517 -36.65 60.35 -11.00
CA GLY A 517 -36.82 61.80 -10.91
C GLY A 517 -35.56 62.60 -10.60
N THR A 518 -34.89 63.12 -11.63
CA THR A 518 -34.82 64.57 -11.90
C THR A 518 -34.02 64.82 -13.19
N HIS A 519 -34.75 65.15 -14.26
CA HIS A 519 -34.18 65.77 -15.45
C HIS A 519 -33.69 67.19 -15.13
N ALA A 520 -32.65 67.60 -15.88
CA ALA A 520 -32.21 68.96 -16.22
C ALA A 520 -31.04 69.55 -15.40
N ARG A 521 -29.84 69.60 -16.02
CA ARG A 521 -29.34 70.83 -16.68
C ARG A 521 -27.97 70.65 -17.36
N ASN A 522 -27.85 71.30 -18.53
CA ASN A 522 -26.70 72.05 -19.04
C ASN A 522 -25.39 71.32 -19.37
N ASN A 523 -24.95 71.32 -20.64
CA ASN A 523 -24.33 72.47 -21.34
C ASN A 523 -23.31 72.03 -22.42
N SER A 524 -23.35 72.74 -23.55
CA SER A 524 -22.23 73.18 -24.40
C SER A 524 -21.22 72.19 -25.04
N THR A 525 -21.30 72.09 -26.38
CA THR A 525 -20.20 72.00 -27.39
C THR A 525 -19.15 73.15 -27.23
N PRO A 526 -17.99 73.25 -27.94
CA PRO A 526 -17.33 72.46 -29.03
C PRO A 526 -15.77 72.31 -28.78
N PRO A 527 -14.79 72.11 -29.73
CA PRO A 527 -14.86 72.06 -31.21
C PRO A 527 -14.05 70.99 -31.99
N ARG A 528 -14.38 70.98 -33.28
CA ARG A 528 -13.82 70.32 -34.48
C ARG A 528 -12.31 70.53 -34.72
N ARG A 529 -11.71 69.64 -35.52
CA ARG A 529 -11.13 70.02 -36.84
C ARG A 529 -11.01 68.83 -37.80
N ASP A 530 -11.51 69.07 -39.01
CA ASP A 530 -11.48 68.23 -40.20
C ASP A 530 -10.12 68.28 -40.91
N HIS A 531 -9.69 67.17 -41.55
CA HIS A 531 -9.35 67.07 -42.97
C HIS A 531 -9.04 65.63 -43.37
#